data_AF-A0A3M1D9K4-F1
#
_entry.id   AF-A0A3M1D9K4-F1
#
_cell.length_a   1.000
_cell.length_b   1.000
_cell.length_c   1.000
_cell.angle_alpha   90.00
_cell.angle_beta   90.00
_cell.angle_gamma   90.00
#
_symmetry.space_group_name_H-M   'P 1'
#
loop_
_entity.id
_entity.type
_entity.pdbx_description
1 polymer ?
#
loop_
_entity_poly.entity_id
_entity_poly.type
_entity_poly.pdbx_seq_one_letter_code
_entity_poly.pdbx_strand_id
1 'polypeptide(L)'
;MEGLGFPVPQKPKPIGLPDLFGQIVGIHDVYCQAQQRAPEFVPIRRIELMFNANMRKVWLEFELSKQDTPSSIGITSKMNNALVTFRQVESRKRESRLFQSDAKSYTQSPQQAIVSLVQDTRSDIWCQLRPGHYRYFAGAIDEKKRLPQVASNYLGMFYLGSIARYRPDLLRKYLVSRYGWLFQEFIETQPVQL
;
A
#
# COMPACT_ATOMS: atom_id res chain seq x y z
N MET A 1 1.99 -12.10 12.90
CA MET A 1 1.43 -11.79 11.56
C MET A 1 -0.08 -11.51 11.62
N GLU A 2 -0.88 -12.22 12.44
CA GLU A 2 -2.30 -11.86 12.66
C GLU A 2 -2.49 -10.42 13.17
N GLY A 3 -1.62 -9.92 14.05
CA GLY A 3 -1.66 -8.54 14.52
C GLY A 3 -1.36 -7.45 13.47
N LEU A 4 -0.95 -7.82 12.25
CA LEU A 4 -0.71 -6.87 11.15
C LEU A 4 -1.91 -6.75 10.20
N GLY A 5 -2.98 -7.54 10.41
CA GLY A 5 -4.15 -7.56 9.53
C GLY A 5 -3.96 -8.33 8.22
N PHE A 6 -2.98 -9.25 8.17
CA PHE A 6 -2.74 -10.11 7.00
C PHE A 6 -2.77 -11.58 7.42
N PRO A 7 -3.41 -12.46 6.63
CA PRO A 7 -3.45 -13.89 6.92
C PRO A 7 -2.05 -14.50 6.82
N VAL A 8 -1.72 -15.42 7.73
CA VAL A 8 -0.47 -16.18 7.66
C VAL A 8 -0.52 -17.08 6.42
N PRO A 9 0.49 -17.05 5.52
CA PRO A 9 0.51 -17.92 4.37
C PRO A 9 0.56 -19.39 4.80
N GLN A 10 -0.41 -20.20 4.37
CA GLN A 10 -0.45 -21.63 4.69
C GLN A 10 0.61 -22.45 3.94
N LYS A 11 1.15 -21.93 2.84
CA LYS A 11 2.24 -22.54 2.08
C LYS A 11 3.27 -21.48 1.67
N PRO A 12 4.57 -21.79 1.71
CA PRO A 12 5.60 -20.89 1.22
C PRO A 12 5.43 -20.70 -0.29
N LYS A 13 5.19 -19.47 -0.70
CA LYS A 13 5.11 -19.08 -2.11
C LYS A 13 6.40 -18.31 -2.45
N PRO A 14 7.17 -18.73 -3.47
CA PRO A 14 8.33 -17.96 -3.87
C PRO A 14 7.88 -16.58 -4.34
N ILE A 15 8.48 -15.54 -3.78
CA ILE A 15 8.24 -14.14 -4.16
C ILE A 15 9.44 -13.67 -4.96
N GLY A 16 9.19 -13.22 -6.19
CA GLY A 16 10.22 -12.64 -7.02
C GLY A 16 10.68 -11.29 -6.46
N LEU A 17 11.96 -10.98 -6.63
CA LEU A 17 12.53 -9.70 -6.21
C LEU A 17 11.75 -8.48 -6.78
N PRO A 18 11.33 -8.49 -8.06
CA PRO A 18 10.52 -7.40 -8.58
C PRO A 18 9.14 -7.30 -7.93
N ASP A 19 8.53 -8.43 -7.57
CA ASP A 19 7.22 -8.46 -6.90
C ASP A 19 7.33 -8.02 -5.42
N LEU A 20 8.51 -8.17 -4.81
CA LEU A 20 8.77 -7.69 -3.46
C LEU A 20 8.95 -6.17 -3.44
N PHE A 21 9.94 -5.64 -4.17
CA PHE A 21 10.27 -4.21 -4.13
C PHE A 21 9.17 -3.34 -4.76
N GLY A 22 8.43 -3.87 -5.74
CA GLY A 22 7.28 -3.15 -6.34
C GLY A 22 6.09 -2.98 -5.40
N GLN A 23 6.14 -3.56 -4.19
CA GLN A 23 5.09 -3.38 -3.19
C GLN A 23 5.53 -2.46 -2.05
N ILE A 24 6.74 -1.89 -2.08
CA ILE A 24 7.27 -1.07 -0.99
C ILE A 24 7.03 0.40 -1.33
N VAL A 25 6.09 1.03 -0.63
CA VAL A 25 5.65 2.40 -0.96
C VAL A 25 6.80 3.40 -0.93
N GLY A 26 7.72 3.25 0.02
CA GLY A 26 8.81 4.21 0.19
C GLY A 26 9.79 4.30 -0.98
N ILE A 27 9.89 3.25 -1.80
CA ILE A 27 10.79 3.18 -2.97
C ILE A 27 10.02 3.00 -4.29
N HIS A 28 8.69 3.02 -4.25
CA HIS A 28 7.87 2.57 -5.38
C HIS A 28 8.10 3.41 -6.64
N ASP A 29 8.25 4.72 -6.48
CA ASP A 29 8.49 5.62 -7.61
C ASP A 29 9.82 5.29 -8.30
N VAL A 30 10.89 5.04 -7.51
CA VAL A 30 12.21 4.64 -8.02
C VAL A 30 12.14 3.25 -8.66
N TYR A 31 11.38 2.33 -8.07
CA TYR A 31 11.14 1.00 -8.63
C TYR A 31 10.47 1.09 -10.01
N CYS A 32 9.41 1.88 -10.13
CA CYS A 32 8.68 2.08 -11.37
C CYS A 32 9.57 2.67 -12.47
N GLN A 33 10.43 3.63 -12.12
CA GLN A 33 11.40 4.19 -13.05
C GLN A 33 12.42 3.14 -13.50
N ALA A 34 13.01 2.38 -12.57
CA ALA A 34 14.00 1.36 -12.88
C ALA A 34 13.44 0.19 -13.73
N GLN A 35 12.15 -0.13 -13.55
CA GLN A 35 11.45 -1.19 -14.28
C GLN A 35 10.67 -0.70 -15.50
N GLN A 36 10.61 0.62 -15.75
CA GLN A 36 9.76 1.23 -16.78
C GLN A 36 8.29 0.78 -16.66
N ARG A 37 7.77 0.74 -15.43
CA ARG A 37 6.40 0.33 -15.12
C ARG A 37 5.56 1.52 -14.66
N ALA A 38 4.26 1.46 -14.96
CA ALA A 38 3.30 2.42 -14.42
C ALA A 38 3.21 2.28 -12.88
N PRO A 39 2.98 3.38 -12.14
CA PRO A 39 2.72 3.34 -10.71
C PRO A 39 1.51 2.46 -10.37
N GLU A 40 1.58 1.74 -9.24
CA GLU A 40 0.48 0.94 -8.71
C GLU A 40 -0.04 1.53 -7.38
N PHE A 41 0.70 2.43 -6.75
CA PHE A 41 0.24 3.21 -5.61
C PHE A 41 -0.22 4.59 -6.05
N VAL A 42 -1.33 5.02 -5.47
CA VAL A 42 -1.92 6.33 -5.70
C VAL A 42 -2.03 7.04 -4.36
N PRO A 43 -1.53 8.29 -4.24
CA PRO A 43 -1.63 9.03 -3.00
C PRO A 43 -3.09 9.35 -2.66
N ILE A 44 -3.47 9.06 -1.43
CA ILE A 44 -4.77 9.45 -0.87
C ILE A 44 -4.68 10.93 -0.48
N ARG A 45 -5.58 11.75 -1.04
CA ARG A 45 -5.63 13.19 -0.74
C ARG A 45 -6.30 13.48 0.59
N ARG A 46 -7.34 12.70 0.89
CA ARG A 46 -8.15 12.85 2.09
C ARG A 46 -8.70 11.49 2.48
N ILE A 47 -8.65 11.18 3.77
CA ILE A 47 -9.30 10.01 4.36
C ILE A 47 -10.15 10.50 5.53
N GLU A 48 -11.42 10.13 5.55
CA GLU A 48 -12.39 10.61 6.53
C GLU A 48 -13.18 9.46 7.12
N LEU A 49 -13.41 9.55 8.42
CA LEU A 49 -14.35 8.70 9.11
C LEU A 49 -15.73 9.35 9.02
N MET A 50 -16.65 8.66 8.38
CA MET A 50 -18.02 9.11 8.21
C MET A 50 -18.91 8.49 9.28
N PHE A 51 -19.83 9.29 9.79
CA PHE A 51 -20.69 8.91 10.91
C PHE A 51 -22.12 9.34 10.65
N ASN A 52 -23.07 8.43 10.88
CA ASN A 52 -24.49 8.73 10.87
C ASN A 52 -25.11 8.28 12.20
N ALA A 53 -25.42 9.26 13.06
CA ALA A 53 -25.97 9.02 14.39
C ALA A 53 -27.36 8.37 14.34
N ASN A 54 -28.19 8.81 13.40
CA ASN A 54 -29.58 8.36 13.25
C ASN A 54 -29.63 6.89 12.81
N MET A 55 -28.76 6.52 11.88
CA MET A 55 -28.64 5.14 11.38
C MET A 55 -27.69 4.27 12.22
N ARG A 56 -27.01 4.87 13.20
CA ARG A 56 -25.93 4.28 14.01
C ARG A 56 -24.91 3.53 13.17
N LYS A 57 -24.40 4.19 12.12
CA LYS A 57 -23.44 3.62 11.17
C LYS A 57 -22.17 4.45 11.06
N VAL A 58 -21.06 3.74 10.86
CA VAL A 58 -19.74 4.31 10.61
C VAL A 58 -19.12 3.65 9.38
N TRP A 59 -18.47 4.43 8.54
CA TRP A 59 -17.72 3.93 7.38
C TRP A 59 -16.52 4.85 7.10
N LEU A 60 -15.58 4.39 6.27
CA LEU A 60 -14.44 5.17 5.83
C LEU A 60 -14.65 5.63 4.39
N GLU A 61 -14.25 6.86 4.12
CA GLU A 61 -14.18 7.41 2.77
C GLU A 61 -12.77 7.91 2.49
N PHE A 62 -12.27 7.69 1.28
CA PHE A 62 -11.06 8.35 0.82
C PHE A 62 -11.17 8.90 -0.59
N GLU A 63 -10.46 10.01 -0.81
CA GLU A 63 -10.46 10.77 -2.06
C GLU A 63 -9.13 10.63 -2.80
N LEU A 64 -9.21 10.28 -4.08
CA LEU A 64 -8.07 10.25 -5.00
C LEU A 64 -8.19 11.35 -6.06
N SER A 65 -7.06 11.85 -6.53
CA SER A 65 -6.99 12.73 -7.70
C SER A 65 -7.31 11.98 -8.99
N LYS A 66 -8.06 12.60 -9.92
CA LYS A 66 -8.14 12.09 -11.30
C LYS A 66 -6.81 12.21 -12.06
N GLN A 67 -5.97 13.18 -11.71
CA GLN A 67 -4.63 13.35 -12.33
C GLN A 67 -3.69 12.22 -11.95
N ASP A 68 -3.76 11.72 -10.71
CA ASP A 68 -2.96 10.60 -10.22
C ASP A 68 -3.58 9.24 -10.59
N THR A 69 -4.81 9.25 -11.11
CA THR A 69 -5.52 8.05 -11.57
C THR A 69 -6.04 8.21 -13.00
N PRO A 70 -5.19 8.50 -13.99
CA PRO A 70 -5.67 8.71 -15.35
C PRO A 70 -6.31 7.41 -15.89
N SER A 71 -7.54 7.52 -16.43
CA SER A 71 -8.27 6.37 -16.98
C SER A 71 -7.51 5.68 -18.11
N SER A 72 -6.66 6.41 -18.83
CA SER A 72 -5.83 5.90 -19.92
C SER A 72 -4.82 4.84 -19.51
N ILE A 73 -4.42 4.82 -18.23
CA ILE A 73 -3.45 3.85 -17.68
C ILE A 73 -4.17 2.63 -17.08
N GLY A 74 -5.51 2.63 -17.05
CA GLY A 74 -6.32 1.52 -16.52
C GLY A 74 -6.17 1.32 -15.00
N ILE A 75 -5.45 2.21 -14.30
CA ILE A 75 -5.18 2.09 -12.87
C ILE A 75 -6.47 2.08 -12.04
N THR A 76 -7.50 2.82 -12.45
CA THR A 76 -8.83 2.81 -11.82
C THR A 76 -9.46 1.43 -11.83
N SER A 77 -9.45 0.76 -12.98
CA SER A 77 -10.03 -0.58 -13.10
C SER A 77 -9.24 -1.58 -12.27
N LYS A 78 -7.91 -1.45 -12.24
CA LYS A 78 -7.07 -2.29 -11.37
C LYS A 78 -7.39 -2.05 -9.90
N MET A 79 -7.54 -0.80 -9.46
CA MET A 79 -7.90 -0.47 -8.09
C MET A 79 -9.27 -1.02 -7.71
N ASN A 80 -10.28 -0.92 -8.58
CA ASN A 80 -11.61 -1.48 -8.32
C ASN A 80 -11.58 -3.01 -8.16
N ASN A 81 -10.65 -3.70 -8.81
CA ASN A 81 -10.48 -5.14 -8.66
C ASN A 81 -9.57 -5.52 -7.49
N ALA A 82 -8.63 -4.63 -7.13
CA ALA A 82 -7.64 -4.87 -6.10
C ALA A 82 -8.20 -4.56 -4.71
N LEU A 83 -8.91 -3.43 -4.55
CA LEU A 83 -9.46 -3.00 -3.28
C LEU A 83 -10.63 -3.92 -2.89
N VAL A 84 -10.50 -4.56 -1.73
CA VAL A 84 -11.47 -5.58 -1.27
C VAL A 84 -12.58 -4.92 -0.46
N THR A 85 -12.20 -3.98 0.39
CA THR A 85 -13.10 -3.34 1.37
C THR A 85 -13.68 -2.02 0.88
N PHE A 86 -13.11 -1.44 -0.18
CA PHE A 86 -13.53 -0.15 -0.72
C PHE A 86 -14.13 -0.29 -2.11
N ARG A 87 -15.25 0.38 -2.33
CA ARG A 87 -15.89 0.52 -3.64
C ARG A 87 -15.87 1.97 -4.10
N GLN A 88 -15.71 2.18 -5.40
CA GLN A 88 -15.80 3.51 -5.98
C GLN A 88 -17.26 4.00 -5.94
N VAL A 89 -17.46 5.25 -5.49
CA VAL A 89 -18.75 5.93 -5.45
C VAL A 89 -18.70 7.25 -6.21
N GLU A 90 -19.85 7.84 -6.51
CA GLU A 90 -19.90 9.13 -7.18
C GLU A 90 -19.29 10.24 -6.32
N SER A 91 -18.35 10.99 -6.90
CA SER A 91 -17.77 12.17 -6.27
C SER A 91 -18.53 13.41 -6.70
N ARG A 92 -18.85 14.29 -5.73
CA ARG A 92 -19.39 15.63 -6.01
C ARG A 92 -18.36 16.56 -6.66
N LYS A 93 -17.07 16.27 -6.51
CA LYS A 93 -15.98 17.07 -7.06
C LYS A 93 -15.56 16.52 -8.42
N ARG A 94 -15.52 17.38 -9.42
CA ARG A 94 -15.21 16.99 -10.82
C ARG A 94 -13.82 16.36 -10.97
N GLU A 95 -12.84 16.80 -10.18
CA GLU A 95 -11.44 16.38 -10.29
C GLU A 95 -11.03 15.24 -9.34
N SER A 96 -12.00 14.58 -8.71
CA SER A 96 -11.68 13.50 -7.78
C SER A 96 -12.52 12.25 -7.95
N ARG A 97 -12.02 11.17 -7.35
CA ARG A 97 -12.70 9.89 -7.22
C ARG A 97 -12.82 9.54 -5.76
N LEU A 98 -14.02 9.18 -5.35
CA LEU A 98 -14.34 8.83 -3.98
C LEU A 98 -14.45 7.32 -3.87
N PHE A 99 -13.85 6.76 -2.83
CA PHE A 99 -13.95 5.35 -2.48
C PHE A 99 -14.52 5.25 -1.08
N GLN A 100 -15.44 4.31 -0.87
CA GLN A 100 -16.18 4.14 0.37
C GLN A 100 -16.10 2.68 0.82
N SER A 101 -15.91 2.46 2.12
CA SER A 101 -16.02 1.13 2.73
C SER A 101 -17.47 0.72 2.98
N ASP A 102 -17.69 -0.56 3.27
CA ASP A 102 -18.96 -0.98 3.84
C ASP A 102 -19.21 -0.34 5.21
N ALA A 103 -20.46 -0.01 5.48
CA ALA A 103 -20.86 0.65 6.71
C ALA A 103 -21.07 -0.35 7.85
N LYS A 104 -20.39 -0.11 8.97
CA LYS A 104 -20.56 -0.88 10.21
C LYS A 104 -21.56 -0.23 11.13
N SER A 105 -22.57 -0.99 11.53
CA SER A 105 -23.53 -0.58 12.55
C SER A 105 -22.92 -0.71 13.95
N TYR A 106 -23.31 0.16 14.87
CA TYR A 106 -22.93 0.07 16.28
C TYR A 106 -24.14 0.23 17.20
N THR A 107 -24.12 -0.44 18.35
CA THR A 107 -25.26 -0.42 19.29
C THR A 107 -25.12 0.71 20.31
N GLN A 108 -24.08 0.65 21.13
CA GLN A 108 -23.88 1.58 22.26
C GLN A 108 -22.67 2.49 22.08
N SER A 109 -21.55 1.98 21.55
CA SER A 109 -20.34 2.78 21.32
C SER A 109 -19.85 2.66 19.88
N PRO A 110 -19.64 3.79 19.17
CA PRO A 110 -19.04 3.78 17.83
C PRO A 110 -17.56 3.39 17.86
N GLN A 111 -16.89 3.47 19.01
CA GLN A 111 -15.45 3.18 19.12
C GLN A 111 -15.12 1.74 18.72
N GLN A 112 -15.92 0.77 19.16
CA GLN A 112 -15.71 -0.64 18.80
C GLN A 112 -15.89 -0.87 17.29
N ALA A 113 -16.90 -0.23 16.69
CA ALA A 113 -17.12 -0.29 15.25
C ALA A 113 -15.98 0.38 14.48
N ILE A 114 -15.41 1.48 14.98
CA ILE A 114 -14.24 2.15 14.38
C ILE A 114 -13.02 1.23 14.40
N VAL A 115 -12.71 0.60 15.55
CA VAL A 115 -11.55 -0.32 15.65
C VAL A 115 -11.70 -1.48 14.65
N SER A 116 -12.89 -2.09 14.61
CA SER A 116 -13.18 -3.17 13.68
C SER A 116 -13.15 -2.69 12.22
N LEU A 117 -13.58 -1.47 11.93
CA LEU A 117 -13.54 -0.89 10.59
C LEU A 117 -12.10 -0.64 10.12
N VAL A 118 -11.25 -0.11 11.00
CA VAL A 118 -9.82 0.11 10.70
C VAL A 118 -9.10 -1.21 10.47
N GLN A 119 -9.42 -2.26 11.24
CA GLN A 119 -8.83 -3.59 11.05
C GLN A 119 -9.15 -4.17 9.66
N ASP A 120 -10.41 -4.08 9.22
CA ASP A 120 -10.82 -4.60 7.92
C ASP A 120 -10.19 -3.81 6.76
N THR A 121 -10.16 -2.48 6.87
CA THR A 121 -9.70 -1.59 5.78
C THR A 121 -8.18 -1.45 5.67
N ARG A 122 -7.42 -1.89 6.68
CA ARG A 122 -5.96 -1.73 6.74
C ARG A 122 -5.22 -2.43 5.59
N SER A 123 -5.77 -3.50 5.04
CA SER A 123 -5.14 -4.27 3.95
C SER A 123 -5.17 -3.56 2.60
N ASP A 124 -6.03 -2.53 2.46
CA ASP A 124 -6.23 -1.73 1.25
C ASP A 124 -5.53 -0.36 1.29
N ILE A 125 -5.03 0.04 2.47
CA ILE A 125 -4.41 1.35 2.68
C ILE A 125 -2.98 1.16 3.18
N TRP A 126 -2.05 1.76 2.45
CA TRP A 126 -0.65 1.81 2.80
C TRP A 126 -0.30 3.15 3.42
N CYS A 127 0.69 3.14 4.30
CA CYS A 127 1.17 4.31 5.01
C CYS A 127 2.68 4.45 4.82
N GLN A 128 3.14 5.66 4.52
CA GLN A 128 4.54 6.03 4.52
C GLN A 128 4.75 7.15 5.55
N LEU A 129 5.72 6.96 6.44
CA LEU A 129 6.18 8.01 7.35
C LEU A 129 7.06 9.00 6.57
N ARG A 130 6.75 10.29 6.70
CA ARG A 130 7.55 11.42 6.22
C ARG A 130 7.88 12.34 7.40
N PRO A 131 8.91 13.20 7.32
CA PRO A 131 9.19 14.15 8.39
C PRO A 131 7.94 14.96 8.77
N GLY A 132 7.47 14.78 10.00
CA GLY A 132 6.33 15.49 10.57
C GLY A 132 4.92 15.06 10.14
N HIS A 133 4.75 14.08 9.25
CA HIS A 133 3.41 13.61 8.85
C HIS A 133 3.39 12.21 8.23
N TYR A 134 2.21 11.59 8.23
CA TYR A 134 1.94 10.34 7.52
C TYR A 134 1.33 10.63 6.16
N ARG A 135 1.77 9.91 5.13
CA ARG A 135 1.17 9.93 3.81
C ARG A 135 0.52 8.57 3.53
N TYR A 136 -0.75 8.59 3.13
CA TYR A 136 -1.50 7.38 2.84
C TYR A 136 -1.60 7.14 1.34
N PHE A 137 -1.67 5.87 0.96
CA PHE A 137 -1.73 5.42 -0.42
C PHE A 137 -2.74 4.30 -0.56
N ALA A 138 -3.43 4.27 -1.69
CA ALA A 138 -4.23 3.13 -2.12
C ALA A 138 -3.48 2.40 -3.24
N GLY A 139 -3.45 1.07 -3.18
CA GLY A 139 -2.67 0.22 -4.07
C GLY A 139 -3.54 -0.56 -5.05
N ALA A 140 -3.09 -0.68 -6.29
CA ALA A 140 -3.67 -1.49 -7.36
C ALA A 140 -3.08 -2.93 -7.40
N ILE A 141 -2.41 -3.35 -6.33
CA ILE A 141 -1.77 -4.67 -6.21
C ILE A 141 -2.84 -5.72 -5.92
N ASP A 142 -2.82 -6.83 -6.66
CA ASP A 142 -3.69 -8.00 -6.46
C ASP A 142 -3.60 -8.50 -5.00
N GLU A 143 -4.75 -8.62 -4.35
CA GLU A 143 -4.90 -9.11 -2.97
C GLU A 143 -4.06 -10.37 -2.68
N LYS A 144 -4.02 -11.33 -3.62
CA LYS A 144 -3.32 -12.61 -3.46
C LYS A 144 -1.79 -12.49 -3.47
N LYS A 145 -1.27 -11.32 -3.84
CA LYS A 145 0.16 -11.01 -3.89
C LYS A 145 0.59 -10.02 -2.81
N ARG A 146 -0.37 -9.42 -2.11
CA ARG A 146 -0.10 -8.37 -1.13
C ARG A 146 0.72 -8.89 0.04
N LEU A 147 1.69 -8.08 0.40
CA LEU A 147 2.47 -8.25 1.62
C LEU A 147 2.26 -7.05 2.54
N PRO A 148 2.14 -7.26 3.87
CA PRO A 148 2.25 -6.16 4.82
C PRO A 148 3.55 -5.39 4.59
N GLN A 149 3.51 -4.05 4.67
CA GLN A 149 4.71 -3.23 4.46
C GLN A 149 5.90 -3.65 5.34
N VAL A 150 5.64 -3.92 6.61
CA VAL A 150 6.66 -4.40 7.55
C VAL A 150 7.29 -5.71 7.06
N ALA A 151 6.48 -6.63 6.53
CA ALA A 151 6.99 -7.88 5.97
C ALA A 151 7.79 -7.66 4.69
N SER A 152 7.31 -6.80 3.78
CA SER A 152 8.04 -6.45 2.56
C SER A 152 9.41 -5.82 2.86
N ASN A 153 9.44 -4.88 3.80
CA ASN A 153 10.67 -4.21 4.24
C ASN A 153 11.63 -5.20 4.88
N TYR A 154 11.14 -6.05 5.78
CA TYR A 154 11.97 -7.06 6.43
C TYR A 154 12.55 -8.07 5.43
N LEU A 155 11.75 -8.56 4.48
CA LEU A 155 12.22 -9.46 3.43
C LEU A 155 13.25 -8.79 2.52
N GLY A 156 13.05 -7.51 2.19
CA GLY A 156 14.02 -6.73 1.41
C GLY A 156 15.36 -6.61 2.14
N MET A 157 15.34 -6.26 3.42
CA MET A 157 16.55 -6.19 4.25
C MET A 157 17.23 -7.54 4.41
N PHE A 158 16.45 -8.60 4.67
CA PHE A 158 16.97 -9.95 4.79
C PHE A 158 17.66 -10.41 3.50
N TYR A 159 17.05 -10.14 2.34
CA TYR A 159 17.64 -10.46 1.04
C TYR A 159 18.94 -9.69 0.81
N LEU A 160 18.93 -8.37 1.04
CA LEU A 160 20.12 -7.53 0.85
C LEU A 160 21.26 -7.92 1.79
N GLY A 161 20.97 -8.19 3.05
CA GLY A 161 21.94 -8.69 4.02
C GLY A 161 22.51 -10.05 3.59
N SER A 162 21.67 -10.93 3.05
CA SER A 162 22.08 -12.25 2.56
C SER A 162 23.02 -12.15 1.36
N ILE A 163 22.71 -11.30 0.36
CA ILE A 163 23.61 -11.12 -0.79
C ILE A 163 24.91 -10.39 -0.39
N ALA A 164 24.86 -9.43 0.54
CA ALA A 164 26.05 -8.76 1.04
C ALA A 164 27.03 -9.74 1.69
N ARG A 165 26.52 -10.71 2.46
CA ARG A 165 27.34 -11.71 3.15
C ARG A 165 27.81 -12.85 2.24
N TYR A 166 26.93 -13.39 1.41
CA TYR A 166 27.19 -14.65 0.71
C TYR A 166 27.51 -14.48 -0.78
N ARG A 167 27.16 -13.33 -1.39
CA ARG A 167 27.38 -13.05 -2.82
C ARG A 167 27.74 -11.57 -3.06
N PRO A 168 28.84 -11.05 -2.48
CA PRO A 168 29.21 -9.64 -2.61
C PRO A 168 29.41 -9.19 -4.07
N ASP A 169 29.87 -10.09 -4.96
CA ASP A 169 29.99 -9.80 -6.40
C ASP A 169 28.64 -9.51 -7.05
N LEU A 170 27.59 -10.22 -6.63
CA LEU A 170 26.23 -10.00 -7.13
C LEU A 170 25.67 -8.68 -6.62
N LEU A 171 25.92 -8.34 -5.35
CA LEU A 171 25.56 -7.04 -4.80
C LEU A 171 26.24 -5.90 -5.57
N ARG A 172 27.55 -6.01 -5.83
CA ARG A 172 28.30 -5.03 -6.63
C ARG A 172 27.71 -4.88 -8.03
N LYS A 173 27.37 -5.99 -8.70
CA LYS A 173 26.69 -5.95 -10.01
C LYS A 173 25.37 -5.19 -9.94
N TYR A 174 24.57 -5.40 -8.91
CA TYR A 174 23.32 -4.67 -8.73
C TYR A 174 23.52 -3.17 -8.48
N LEU A 175 24.48 -2.81 -7.63
CA LEU A 175 24.79 -1.40 -7.32
C LEU A 175 25.31 -0.62 -8.53
N VAL A 176 26.03 -1.27 -9.45
CA VAL A 176 26.52 -0.64 -10.70
C VAL A 176 25.48 -0.68 -11.83
N SER A 177 24.43 -1.49 -11.68
CA SER A 177 23.35 -1.61 -12.67
C SER A 177 22.34 -0.46 -12.59
N ARG A 178 21.36 -0.45 -13.50
CA ARG A 178 20.19 0.44 -13.46
C ARG A 178 19.38 0.35 -12.16
N TYR A 179 19.55 -0.71 -11.37
CA TYR A 179 18.89 -0.89 -10.08
C TYR A 179 19.70 -0.32 -8.90
N GLY A 180 20.91 0.19 -9.13
CA GLY A 180 21.76 0.71 -8.06
C GLY A 180 21.08 1.79 -7.23
N TRP A 181 20.43 2.73 -7.91
CA TRP A 181 19.65 3.78 -7.25
C TRP A 181 18.48 3.23 -6.42
N LEU A 182 17.77 2.21 -6.93
CA LEU A 182 16.69 1.54 -6.19
C LEU A 182 17.20 0.94 -4.86
N PHE A 183 18.34 0.25 -4.91
CA PHE A 183 18.92 -0.36 -3.72
C PHE A 183 19.46 0.67 -2.74
N GLN A 184 20.06 1.75 -3.24
CA GLN A 184 20.53 2.85 -2.40
C GLN A 184 19.36 3.52 -1.68
N GLU A 185 18.30 3.88 -2.41
CA GLU A 185 17.08 4.46 -1.84
C GLU A 185 16.47 3.53 -0.78
N PHE A 186 16.43 2.22 -1.05
CA PHE A 186 15.92 1.24 -0.09
C PHE A 186 16.74 1.21 1.21
N ILE A 187 18.08 1.19 1.10
CA ILE A 187 18.98 1.14 2.25
C ILE A 187 18.88 2.42 3.08
N GLU A 188 18.72 3.58 2.44
CA GLU A 188 18.63 4.88 3.12
C GLU A 188 17.26 5.12 3.77
N THR A 189 16.16 4.71 3.12
CA THR A 189 14.82 5.12 3.55
C THR A 189 14.08 4.08 4.40
N GLN A 190 14.26 2.78 4.14
CA GLN A 190 13.42 1.75 4.75
C GLN A 190 13.73 1.44 6.22
N PRO A 191 14.99 1.55 6.72
CA PRO A 191 15.26 1.44 8.16
C PRO A 191 14.50 2.45 9.01
N VAL A 192 14.21 3.64 8.47
CA VAL A 192 13.47 4.71 9.18
C VAL A 192 11.95 4.46 9.17
N GLN A 193 11.46 3.57 8.29
CA GLN A 193 10.04 3.27 8.11
C GLN A 193 9.57 2.04 8.91
N LEU A 194 10.46 1.37 9.64
CA LEU A 194 10.16 0.22 10.50
C LEU A 194 9.75 0.63 11.91
#